data_AF-X1FJH0-F1
#
_entry.id   AF-X1FJH0-F1
#
_cell.length_a   1.000
_cell.length_b   1.000
_cell.length_c   1.000
_cell.angle_alpha   90.00
_cell.angle_beta   90.00
_cell.angle_gamma   90.00
#
_symmetry.space_group_name_H-M   'P 1'
#
loop_
_entity.id
_entity.type
_entity.pdbx_description
1 polymer ?
#
loop_
_entity_poly.entity_id
_entity_poly.type
_entity_poly.pdbx_seq_one_letter_code
_entity_poly.pdbx_strand_id
1 'polypeptide(L)'
;VNVIRGLSELTGIDIMLDDSVTGQLTLNLKDKTFREAIELILMNKGLSYTEVSDTLIIAAKDVIEGYKKPITRVYELKNASAEAAKGILDGYVKEGAINIVADARMNTLIVTGTIEEIEKVDGIISTIDEELLTRTFKIDNAIYKEEIEGIKSMLSIIVPEEERINIDSRQNEIVVKGTKEELDNVATMIVGLDKRAPQIMIQAKVIEITLDGEKDLGVKWFSGSGDSKIEVEIVNFRLSGLFIPKRLE
;
A
#
# COMPACT_ATOMS: atom_id res chain seq x y z
N VAL A 1 12.10 -53.89 21.52
CA VAL A 1 12.62 -53.54 20.19
C VAL A 1 12.64 -52.03 20.10
N ASN A 2 13.81 -51.42 19.89
CA ASN A 2 13.91 -49.97 19.72
C ASN A 2 13.28 -49.63 18.37
N VAL A 3 12.11 -48.97 18.39
CA VAL A 3 11.34 -48.62 17.18
C VAL A 3 12.22 -47.87 16.18
N ILE A 4 13.02 -46.91 16.65
CA ILE A 4 13.89 -46.10 15.79
C ILE A 4 15.01 -46.93 15.16
N ARG A 5 15.58 -47.88 15.90
CA ARG A 5 16.60 -48.79 15.36
C ARG A 5 16.01 -49.74 14.32
N GLY A 6 14.82 -50.28 14.56
CA GLY A 6 14.12 -51.10 13.56
C GLY A 6 13.78 -50.32 12.29
N LEU A 7 13.47 -49.03 12.41
CA LEU A 7 13.24 -48.14 11.28
C LEU A 7 14.54 -47.83 10.51
N SER A 8 15.68 -47.64 11.17
CA SER A 8 17.02 -47.52 10.55
C SER A 8 17.39 -48.75 9.74
N GLU A 9 17.23 -49.94 10.33
CA GLU A 9 17.56 -51.22 9.68
C GLU A 9 16.71 -51.47 8.41
N LEU A 10 15.48 -50.96 8.37
CA LEU A 10 14.59 -51.06 7.22
C LEU A 10 14.93 -50.06 6.10
N THR A 11 15.44 -48.88 6.42
CA THR A 11 15.71 -47.81 5.44
C THR A 11 17.17 -47.71 5.02
N GLY A 12 18.09 -48.37 5.73
CA GLY A 12 19.53 -48.30 5.44
C GLY A 12 20.15 -46.94 5.79
N ILE A 13 19.47 -46.13 6.62
CA ILE A 13 19.93 -44.82 7.05
C ILE A 13 20.66 -44.96 8.38
N ASP A 14 21.84 -44.38 8.49
CA ASP A 14 22.58 -44.30 9.76
C ASP A 14 21.84 -43.36 10.72
N ILE A 15 21.45 -43.85 11.90
CA ILE A 15 20.74 -43.05 12.91
C ILE A 15 21.56 -42.97 14.20
N MET A 16 21.83 -41.74 14.66
CA MET A 16 22.43 -41.46 15.95
C MET A 16 21.35 -40.94 16.91
N LEU A 17 21.16 -41.64 18.03
CA LEU A 17 20.23 -41.25 19.09
C LEU A 17 21.01 -40.61 20.24
N ASP A 18 20.58 -39.42 20.65
CA ASP A 18 21.08 -38.79 21.87
C ASP A 18 20.42 -39.40 23.13
N ASP A 19 21.07 -39.27 24.28
CA ASP A 19 20.57 -39.78 25.57
C ASP A 19 19.22 -39.14 25.98
N SER A 20 18.87 -37.98 25.41
CA SER A 20 17.56 -37.35 25.55
C SER A 20 16.39 -38.18 24.98
N VAL A 21 16.66 -39.16 24.10
CA VAL A 21 15.63 -39.97 23.45
C VAL A 21 15.19 -41.13 24.36
N THR A 22 14.30 -40.84 25.32
CA THR A 22 13.77 -41.84 26.26
C THR A 22 12.25 -41.92 26.28
N GLY A 23 11.72 -43.12 26.54
CA GLY A 23 10.29 -43.35 26.78
C GLY A 23 9.69 -44.50 25.97
N GLN A 24 8.41 -44.79 26.27
CA GLN A 24 7.59 -45.74 25.52
C GLN A 24 6.55 -44.98 24.71
N LEU A 25 6.32 -45.45 23.49
CA LEU A 25 5.36 -44.84 22.57
C LEU A 25 4.62 -45.96 21.83
N THR A 26 3.29 -45.90 21.84
CA THR A 26 2.43 -46.81 21.10
C THR A 26 1.88 -46.05 19.90
N LEU A 27 2.13 -46.54 18.69
CA LEU A 27 1.70 -45.91 17.44
C LEU A 27 1.04 -46.93 16.53
N ASN A 28 0.05 -46.46 15.79
CA ASN A 28 -0.49 -47.18 14.64
C ASN A 28 -0.29 -46.30 13.41
N LEU A 29 0.59 -46.74 12.50
CA LEU A 29 0.92 -46.02 11.28
C LEU A 29 0.32 -46.76 10.09
N LYS A 30 -0.41 -46.03 9.25
CA LYS A 30 -1.01 -46.57 8.03
C LYS A 30 -0.67 -45.64 6.87
N ASP A 31 -0.12 -46.20 5.79
CA ASP A 31 0.21 -45.48 4.55
C ASP A 31 1.08 -44.24 4.79
N LYS A 32 2.11 -44.35 5.64
CA LYS A 32 3.04 -43.25 5.96
C LYS A 32 4.45 -43.52 5.47
N THR A 33 5.09 -42.47 4.96
CA THR A 33 6.52 -42.48 4.63
C THR A 33 7.37 -42.51 5.89
N PHE A 34 8.62 -42.94 5.77
CA PHE A 34 9.58 -42.97 6.88
C PHE A 34 9.73 -41.61 7.58
N ARG A 35 9.84 -40.52 6.80
CA ARG A 35 10.01 -39.17 7.35
C ARG A 35 8.77 -38.72 8.12
N GLU A 36 7.57 -38.96 7.60
CA GLU A 36 6.32 -38.68 8.32
C GLU A 36 6.19 -39.50 9.61
N ALA A 37 6.60 -40.78 9.58
CA ALA A 37 6.56 -41.64 10.76
C ALA A 37 7.48 -41.13 11.86
N ILE A 38 8.71 -40.72 11.50
CA ILE A 38 9.67 -40.12 12.45
C ILE A 38 9.14 -38.80 13.00
N GLU A 39 8.63 -37.90 12.16
CA GLU A 39 8.09 -36.62 12.64
C GLU A 39 6.97 -36.81 13.66
N LEU A 40 6.06 -37.75 13.44
CA LEU A 40 4.99 -38.08 14.39
C LEU A 40 5.53 -38.64 15.72
N ILE A 41 6.60 -39.42 15.69
CA ILE A 41 7.27 -39.94 16.89
C ILE A 41 7.89 -38.78 17.69
N LEU A 42 8.57 -37.87 17.01
CA LEU A 42 9.36 -36.80 17.63
C LEU A 42 8.47 -35.67 18.17
N MET A 43 7.38 -35.33 17.48
CA MET A 43 6.45 -34.25 17.88
C MET A 43 5.90 -34.44 19.29
N ASN A 44 5.57 -35.66 19.69
CA ASN A 44 4.98 -35.94 21.02
C ASN A 44 6.00 -35.76 22.17
N LYS A 45 7.30 -35.90 21.88
CA LYS A 45 8.35 -35.90 22.90
C LYS A 45 9.20 -34.63 22.93
N GLY A 46 8.85 -33.62 22.13
CA GLY A 46 9.64 -32.39 22.03
C GLY A 46 11.03 -32.63 21.43
N LEU A 47 11.22 -33.76 20.75
CA LEU A 47 12.46 -34.10 20.05
C LEU A 47 12.44 -33.52 18.64
N SER A 48 13.61 -33.41 18.03
CA SER A 48 13.79 -33.02 16.64
C SER A 48 14.89 -33.88 16.01
N TYR A 49 15.06 -33.75 14.70
CA TYR A 49 16.09 -34.44 13.94
C TYR A 49 16.89 -33.45 13.10
N THR A 50 18.15 -33.75 12.88
CA THR A 50 19.01 -33.06 11.91
C THR A 50 19.82 -34.10 11.15
N GLU A 51 20.20 -33.77 9.92
CA GLU A 51 20.99 -34.65 9.06
C GLU A 51 22.40 -34.07 8.96
N VAL A 52 23.38 -34.84 9.42
CA VAL A 52 24.79 -34.43 9.41
C VAL A 52 25.61 -35.59 8.86
N SER A 53 26.28 -35.36 7.73
CA SER A 53 27.18 -36.34 7.11
C SER A 53 26.53 -37.71 6.89
N ASP A 54 25.36 -37.74 6.25
CA ASP A 54 24.59 -38.97 5.93
C ASP A 54 24.06 -39.74 7.17
N THR A 55 24.24 -39.16 8.37
CA THR A 55 23.69 -39.67 9.63
C THR A 55 22.53 -38.80 10.09
N LEU A 56 21.40 -39.43 10.38
CA LEU A 56 20.24 -38.81 11.00
C LEU A 56 20.45 -38.75 12.52
N ILE A 57 20.67 -37.54 13.03
CA ILE A 57 20.81 -37.29 14.47
C ILE A 57 19.43 -36.95 15.03
N ILE A 58 19.00 -37.66 16.07
CA ILE A 58 17.74 -37.43 16.77
C ILE A 58 18.06 -37.06 18.22
N ALA A 59 17.62 -35.89 18.64
CA ALA A 59 17.86 -35.36 19.98
C ALA A 59 16.77 -34.36 20.39
N ALA A 60 16.83 -33.88 21.65
CA ALA A 60 16.03 -32.75 22.08
C ALA A 60 16.33 -31.49 21.23
N LYS A 61 15.34 -30.60 21.09
CA LYS A 61 15.44 -29.43 20.20
C LYS A 61 16.65 -28.54 20.48
N ASP A 62 16.96 -28.33 21.76
CA ASP A 62 18.14 -27.59 22.23
C ASP A 62 19.47 -28.24 21.83
N VAL A 63 19.54 -29.57 21.87
CA VAL A 63 20.71 -30.33 21.43
C VAL A 63 20.87 -30.25 19.91
N ILE A 64 19.76 -30.36 19.16
CA ILE A 64 19.75 -30.20 17.70
C ILE A 64 20.18 -28.80 17.29
N GLU A 65 19.74 -27.76 18.01
CA GLU A 65 20.21 -26.39 17.81
C GLU A 65 21.72 -26.27 18.02
N GLY A 66 22.30 -27.00 18.98
CA GLY A 66 23.75 -27.08 19.19
C GLY A 66 24.53 -27.70 18.01
N TYR A 67 23.89 -28.58 17.22
CA TYR A 67 24.48 -29.14 16.00
C TYR A 67 24.36 -28.21 14.77
N LYS A 68 23.48 -27.20 14.81
CA LYS A 68 23.35 -26.20 13.74
C LYS A 68 24.53 -25.23 13.80
N LYS A 69 25.63 -25.58 13.12
CA LYS A 69 26.79 -24.69 13.00
C LYS A 69 26.38 -23.37 12.35
N PRO A 70 26.72 -22.21 12.95
CA PRO A 70 26.51 -20.93 12.31
C PRO A 70 27.38 -20.86 11.06
N ILE A 71 26.77 -20.51 9.94
CA ILE A 71 27.47 -20.22 8.69
C ILE A 71 27.38 -18.71 8.46
N THR A 72 28.42 -18.15 7.83
CA THR A 72 28.45 -16.75 7.43
C THR A 72 28.26 -16.66 5.93
N ARG A 73 27.28 -15.86 5.50
CA ARG A 73 27.03 -15.53 4.10
C ARG A 73 27.20 -14.03 3.89
N VAL A 74 27.87 -13.68 2.81
CA VAL A 74 28.06 -12.29 2.40
C VAL A 74 27.11 -12.01 1.23
N TYR A 75 26.36 -10.92 1.35
CA TYR A 75 25.42 -10.42 0.37
C TYR A 75 25.91 -9.08 -0.15
N GLU A 76 26.04 -8.96 -1.45
CA GLU A 76 26.38 -7.71 -2.13
C GLU A 76 25.08 -7.09 -2.65
N LEU A 77 24.72 -5.91 -2.11
CA LEU A 77 23.51 -5.20 -2.52
C LEU A 77 23.84 -4.23 -3.65
N LYS A 78 23.00 -4.20 -4.69
CA LYS A 78 23.22 -3.37 -5.88
C LYS A 78 22.35 -2.12 -5.89
N ASN A 79 21.14 -2.22 -5.36
CA ASN A 79 20.09 -1.21 -5.44
C ASN A 79 19.78 -0.60 -4.07
N ALA A 80 19.79 -1.43 -3.02
CA ALA A 80 19.57 -0.99 -1.64
C ALA A 80 20.90 -0.71 -0.92
N SER A 81 20.86 0.19 0.08
CA SER A 81 22.01 0.40 0.96
C SER A 81 22.06 -0.68 2.05
N ALA A 82 23.27 -1.15 2.38
CA ALA A 82 23.49 -2.14 3.44
C ALA A 82 22.97 -1.67 4.80
N GLU A 83 23.02 -0.36 5.07
CA GLU A 83 22.51 0.24 6.31
C GLU A 83 20.98 0.19 6.38
N ALA A 84 20.29 0.55 5.29
CA ALA A 84 18.83 0.49 5.22
C ALA A 84 18.35 -0.96 5.30
N ALA A 85 19.00 -1.86 4.57
CA ALA A 85 18.68 -3.28 4.59
C ALA A 85 18.90 -3.90 5.97
N LYS A 86 19.98 -3.53 6.68
CA LYS A 86 20.19 -3.95 8.08
C LYS A 86 19.04 -3.49 8.98
N GLY A 87 18.63 -2.22 8.89
CA GLY A 87 17.54 -1.70 9.72
C GLY A 87 16.22 -2.46 9.52
N ILE A 88 15.93 -2.88 8.28
CA ILE A 88 14.76 -3.72 7.99
C ILE A 88 14.96 -5.12 8.58
N LEU A 89 16.12 -5.75 8.35
CA LEU A 89 16.40 -7.11 8.82
C LEU A 89 16.41 -7.22 10.34
N ASP A 90 16.93 -6.22 11.06
CA ASP A 90 16.91 -6.16 12.53
C ASP A 90 15.47 -6.13 13.08
N GLY A 91 14.49 -5.61 12.31
CA GLY A 91 13.08 -5.63 12.67
C GLY A 91 12.37 -6.98 12.45
N TYR A 92 12.88 -7.81 11.54
CA TYR A 92 12.31 -9.13 11.21
C TYR A 92 12.93 -10.28 12.00
N VAL A 93 14.17 -10.12 12.45
CA VAL A 93 14.94 -11.16 13.13
C VAL A 93 14.85 -10.97 14.65
N LYS A 94 14.61 -12.05 15.39
CA LYS A 94 14.67 -12.00 16.87
C LYS A 94 16.09 -11.68 17.33
N GLU A 95 16.22 -10.72 18.25
CA GLU A 95 17.51 -10.37 18.87
C GLU A 95 18.25 -11.62 19.36
N GLY A 96 19.50 -11.78 18.89
CA GLY A 96 20.43 -12.84 19.33
C GLY A 96 20.45 -14.11 18.49
N ALA A 97 19.55 -14.27 17.51
CA ALA A 97 19.50 -15.47 16.66
C ALA A 97 20.46 -15.39 15.45
N ILE A 98 20.61 -14.19 14.87
CA ILE A 98 21.45 -13.94 13.70
C ILE A 98 22.29 -12.70 13.98
N ASN A 99 23.57 -12.76 13.63
CA ASN A 99 24.45 -11.59 13.64
C ASN A 99 24.53 -10.99 12.24
N ILE A 100 24.02 -9.76 12.09
CA ILE A 100 24.00 -9.03 10.82
C ILE A 100 24.92 -7.80 10.93
N VAL A 101 25.92 -7.75 10.06
CA VAL A 101 26.87 -6.63 9.98
C VAL A 101 26.78 -6.01 8.59
N ALA A 102 26.48 -4.72 8.54
CA ALA A 102 26.55 -3.94 7.31
C ALA A 102 27.93 -3.32 7.17
N ASP A 103 28.58 -3.52 6.02
CA ASP A 103 29.75 -2.76 5.60
C ASP A 103 29.30 -1.72 4.56
N ALA A 104 29.18 -0.47 4.98
CA ALA A 104 28.74 0.65 4.14
C ALA A 104 29.76 1.00 3.05
N ARG A 105 31.06 0.70 3.25
CA ARG A 105 32.10 1.00 2.26
C ARG A 105 32.00 0.07 1.06
N MET A 106 31.64 -1.19 1.31
CA MET A 106 31.47 -2.21 0.27
C MET A 106 30.01 -2.43 -0.15
N ASN A 107 29.07 -1.76 0.51
CA ASN A 107 27.63 -2.01 0.40
C ASN A 107 27.26 -3.50 0.54
N THR A 108 27.93 -4.18 1.47
CA THR A 108 27.74 -5.62 1.72
C THR A 108 27.09 -5.87 3.06
N LEU A 109 26.17 -6.83 3.11
CA LEU A 109 25.63 -7.41 4.33
C LEU A 109 26.30 -8.74 4.64
N ILE A 110 26.88 -8.84 5.82
CA ILE A 110 27.48 -10.05 6.35
C ILE A 110 26.49 -10.63 7.37
N VAL A 111 25.92 -11.79 7.04
CA VAL A 111 24.89 -12.46 7.83
C VAL A 111 25.48 -13.75 8.37
N THR A 112 25.53 -13.88 9.69
CA THR A 112 25.97 -15.10 10.38
C THR A 112 24.81 -15.69 11.17
N GLY A 113 24.42 -16.91 10.83
CA GLY A 113 23.30 -17.60 11.48
C GLY A 113 23.21 -19.06 11.04
N THR A 114 22.13 -19.72 11.42
CA THR A 114 21.84 -21.09 10.95
C THR A 114 21.37 -21.08 9.50
N ILE A 115 21.35 -22.25 8.86
CA ILE A 115 20.94 -22.36 7.44
C ILE A 115 19.49 -21.93 7.20
N GLU A 116 18.57 -22.31 8.09
CA GLU A 116 17.14 -21.96 8.03
C GLU A 116 16.90 -20.45 8.16
N GLU A 117 17.74 -19.79 8.97
CA GLU A 117 17.68 -18.34 9.18
C GLU A 117 18.18 -17.58 7.96
N ILE A 118 19.28 -18.06 7.37
CA ILE A 118 19.84 -17.45 6.16
C ILE A 118 18.89 -17.60 4.98
N GLU A 119 18.18 -18.72 4.83
CA GLU A 119 17.15 -18.87 3.79
C GLU A 119 16.01 -17.85 3.95
N LYS A 120 15.59 -17.55 5.18
CA LYS A 120 14.59 -16.49 5.42
C LYS A 120 15.15 -15.12 5.07
N VAL A 121 16.38 -14.84 5.46
CA VAL A 121 17.06 -13.57 5.16
C VAL A 121 17.27 -13.42 3.64
N ASP A 122 17.56 -14.49 2.92
CA ASP A 122 17.70 -14.51 1.45
C ASP A 122 16.42 -14.06 0.74
N GLY A 123 15.26 -14.55 1.21
CA GLY A 123 13.95 -14.12 0.70
C GLY A 123 13.67 -12.63 0.95
N ILE A 124 14.11 -12.10 2.09
CA ILE A 124 13.93 -10.68 2.41
C ILE A 124 14.90 -9.81 1.60
N ILE A 125 16.18 -10.20 1.51
CA ILE A 125 17.21 -9.46 0.77
C ILE A 125 16.85 -9.37 -0.71
N SER A 126 16.34 -10.44 -1.32
CA SER A 126 15.90 -10.42 -2.71
C SER A 126 14.74 -9.46 -2.99
N THR A 127 13.88 -9.23 -1.99
CA THR A 127 12.81 -8.24 -2.07
C THR A 127 13.34 -6.81 -1.85
N ILE A 128 14.30 -6.64 -0.94
CA ILE A 128 14.89 -5.33 -0.63
C ILE A 128 15.77 -4.82 -1.79
N ASP A 129 16.54 -5.70 -2.42
CA ASP A 129 17.48 -5.33 -3.48
C ASP A 129 16.83 -5.29 -4.88
N GLU A 130 15.51 -5.12 -4.95
CA GLU A 130 14.81 -4.96 -6.22
C GLU A 130 15.24 -3.67 -6.94
N GLU A 131 15.40 -3.75 -8.26
CA GLU A 131 15.82 -2.61 -9.08
C GLU A 131 14.68 -1.59 -9.20
N LEU A 132 14.91 -0.39 -8.67
CA LEU A 132 14.01 0.75 -8.85
C LEU A 132 14.32 1.44 -10.18
N LEU A 133 13.43 1.29 -11.14
CA LEU A 133 13.51 1.93 -12.44
C LEU A 133 13.03 3.39 -12.34
N THR A 134 13.65 4.29 -13.11
CA THR A 134 13.17 5.67 -13.26
C THR A 134 12.44 5.85 -14.58
N ARG A 135 11.23 6.39 -14.53
CA ARG A 135 10.43 6.70 -15.71
C ARG A 135 9.87 8.11 -15.61
N THR A 136 9.99 8.84 -16.71
CA THR A 136 9.46 10.18 -16.87
C THR A 136 8.11 10.13 -17.57
N PHE A 137 7.13 10.82 -17.00
CA PHE A 137 5.79 10.96 -17.52
C PHE A 137 5.52 12.42 -17.86
N LYS A 138 5.10 12.67 -19.10
CA LYS A 138 4.69 14.00 -19.54
C LYS A 138 3.23 14.21 -19.21
N ILE A 139 2.89 15.42 -18.76
CA ILE A 139 1.51 15.82 -18.47
C ILE A 139 1.08 16.86 -19.49
N ASP A 140 0.03 16.55 -20.26
CA ASP A 140 -0.41 17.37 -21.39
C ASP A 140 -1.55 18.32 -21.02
N ASN A 141 -2.40 17.97 -20.03
CA ASN A 141 -3.62 18.73 -19.72
C ASN A 141 -3.58 19.50 -18.39
N ALA A 142 -2.77 19.09 -17.40
CA ALA A 142 -2.59 19.89 -16.19
C ALA A 142 -1.73 21.13 -16.48
N ILE A 143 -2.31 22.31 -16.29
CA ILE A 143 -1.66 23.61 -16.60
C ILE A 143 -1.25 24.31 -15.31
N TYR A 144 -1.91 23.98 -14.19
CA TYR A 144 -1.71 24.62 -12.91
C TYR A 144 -0.84 23.76 -11.98
N LYS A 145 0.02 24.43 -11.21
CA LYS A 145 0.91 23.76 -10.26
C LYS A 145 0.13 22.94 -9.23
N GLU A 146 -1.04 23.42 -8.83
CA GLU A 146 -1.94 22.78 -7.88
C GLU A 146 -2.50 21.44 -8.40
N GLU A 147 -2.73 21.31 -9.70
CA GLU A 147 -3.19 20.06 -10.33
C GLU A 147 -2.08 19.01 -10.32
N ILE A 148 -0.84 19.43 -10.58
CA ILE A 148 0.34 18.55 -10.57
C ILE A 148 0.66 18.08 -9.15
N GLU A 149 0.54 18.95 -8.14
CA GLU A 149 0.65 18.56 -6.72
C GLU A 149 -0.52 17.66 -6.27
N GLY A 150 -1.71 17.84 -6.83
CA GLY A 150 -2.84 16.94 -6.64
C GLY A 150 -2.55 15.54 -7.20
N ILE A 151 -1.98 15.47 -8.40
CA ILE A 151 -1.52 14.21 -9.00
C ILE A 151 -0.44 13.57 -8.12
N LYS A 152 0.55 14.34 -7.63
CA LYS A 152 1.56 13.86 -6.69
C LYS A 152 0.94 13.14 -5.50
N SER A 153 -0.05 13.78 -4.88
CA SER A 153 -0.76 13.27 -3.70
C SER A 153 -1.49 11.96 -4.00
N MET A 154 -2.04 11.79 -5.21
CA MET A 154 -2.67 10.55 -5.64
C MET A 154 -1.64 9.45 -5.96
N LEU A 155 -0.50 9.83 -6.53
CA LEU A 155 0.60 8.90 -6.83
C LEU A 155 1.26 8.36 -5.56
N SER A 156 1.24 9.11 -4.45
CA SER A 156 1.69 8.64 -3.14
C SER A 156 0.93 7.41 -2.62
N ILE A 157 -0.24 7.09 -3.19
CA ILE A 157 -0.99 5.86 -2.87
C ILE A 157 -0.28 4.61 -3.43
N ILE A 158 0.36 4.76 -4.61
CA ILE A 158 1.07 3.67 -5.29
C ILE A 158 2.53 3.63 -4.83
N VAL A 159 3.15 4.80 -4.72
CA VAL A 159 4.56 4.95 -4.31
C VAL A 159 4.61 5.74 -3.01
N PRO A 160 4.66 5.08 -1.84
CA PRO A 160 4.53 5.74 -0.54
C PRO A 160 5.71 6.66 -0.20
N GLU A 161 6.87 6.46 -0.82
CA GLU A 161 8.04 7.32 -0.62
C GLU A 161 7.96 8.56 -1.52
N GLU A 162 7.65 9.72 -0.92
CA GLU A 162 7.57 10.99 -1.65
C GLU A 162 8.89 11.38 -2.37
N GLU A 163 10.04 10.94 -1.84
CA GLU A 163 11.36 11.18 -2.43
C GLU A 163 11.54 10.48 -3.78
N ARG A 164 10.72 9.47 -4.07
CA ARG A 164 10.72 8.76 -5.36
C ARG A 164 9.93 9.48 -6.45
N ILE A 165 9.18 10.54 -6.11
CA ILE A 165 8.38 11.32 -7.06
C ILE A 165 8.95 12.74 -7.14
N ASN A 166 9.56 13.06 -8.27
CA ASN A 166 10.07 14.40 -8.56
C ASN A 166 9.20 15.08 -9.63
N ILE A 167 8.86 16.34 -9.42
CA ILE A 167 8.03 17.13 -10.34
C ILE A 167 8.91 18.18 -11.00
N ASP A 168 9.02 18.12 -12.32
CA ASP A 168 9.59 19.20 -13.12
C ASP A 168 8.47 20.13 -13.61
N SER A 169 8.21 21.17 -12.82
CA SER A 169 7.25 22.23 -13.14
C SER A 169 7.64 23.11 -14.33
N ARG A 170 8.87 23.03 -14.84
CA ARG A 170 9.30 23.79 -16.01
C ARG A 170 8.95 23.07 -17.30
N GLN A 171 8.97 21.75 -17.27
CA GLN A 171 8.68 20.89 -18.43
C GLN A 171 7.32 20.19 -18.36
N ASN A 172 6.57 20.38 -17.27
CA ASN A 172 5.33 19.64 -16.96
C ASN A 172 5.54 18.13 -17.00
N GLU A 173 6.61 17.67 -16.36
CA GLU A 173 6.98 16.26 -16.30
C GLU A 173 7.00 15.76 -14.85
N ILE A 174 6.55 14.53 -14.63
CA ILE A 174 6.70 13.82 -13.36
C ILE A 174 7.70 12.69 -13.58
N VAL A 175 8.78 12.71 -12.81
CA VAL A 175 9.79 11.65 -12.77
C VAL A 175 9.46 10.76 -11.57
N VAL A 176 9.19 9.49 -11.84
CA VAL A 176 8.89 8.51 -10.79
C VAL A 176 9.96 7.43 -10.79
N LYS A 177 10.46 7.10 -9.60
CA LYS A 177 11.38 5.99 -9.36
C LYS A 177 10.63 4.88 -8.61
N GLY A 178 10.60 3.67 -9.13
CA GLY A 178 9.79 2.60 -8.54
C GLY A 178 10.04 1.24 -9.15
N THR A 179 9.36 0.22 -8.64
CA THR A 179 9.35 -1.09 -9.29
C THR A 179 8.62 -1.01 -10.63
N LYS A 180 8.83 -2.00 -11.50
CA LYS A 180 8.18 -2.03 -12.81
C LYS A 180 6.64 -2.01 -12.69
N GLU A 181 6.09 -2.73 -11.71
CA GLU A 181 4.66 -2.78 -11.45
C GLU A 181 4.11 -1.44 -10.97
N GLU A 182 4.82 -0.77 -10.05
CA GLU A 182 4.47 0.58 -9.60
C GLU A 182 4.42 1.55 -10.79
N LEU A 183 5.45 1.54 -11.65
CA LEU A 183 5.52 2.42 -12.81
C LEU A 183 4.39 2.19 -13.84
N ASP A 184 3.99 0.95 -14.07
CA ASP A 184 2.90 0.63 -14.99
C ASP A 184 1.53 1.05 -14.41
N ASN A 185 1.34 0.91 -13.09
CA ASN A 185 0.17 1.42 -12.38
C ASN A 185 0.11 2.95 -12.41
N VAL A 186 1.24 3.62 -12.17
CA VAL A 186 1.40 5.07 -12.29
C VAL A 186 1.06 5.53 -13.71
N ALA A 187 1.57 4.85 -14.75
CA ALA A 187 1.27 5.18 -16.14
C ALA A 187 -0.24 5.17 -16.43
N THR A 188 -0.92 4.13 -15.94
CA THR A 188 -2.37 3.98 -16.11
C THR A 188 -3.14 5.07 -15.36
N MET A 189 -2.69 5.40 -14.14
CA MET A 189 -3.29 6.44 -13.32
C MET A 189 -3.12 7.83 -13.92
N ILE A 190 -1.93 8.18 -14.42
CA ILE A 190 -1.65 9.48 -15.05
C ILE A 190 -2.58 9.71 -16.24
N VAL A 191 -2.80 8.70 -17.08
CA VAL A 191 -3.76 8.79 -18.21
C VAL A 191 -5.19 9.06 -17.73
N GLY A 192 -5.57 8.53 -16.57
CA GLY A 192 -6.90 8.74 -15.99
C GLY A 192 -7.08 10.13 -15.37
N LEU A 193 -6.01 10.69 -14.80
CA LEU A 193 -6.00 11.97 -14.08
C LEU A 193 -5.76 13.17 -15.00
N ASP A 194 -5.05 12.99 -16.11
CA ASP A 194 -4.75 14.04 -17.08
C ASP A 194 -5.99 14.38 -17.96
N LYS A 195 -7.05 14.89 -17.33
CA LYS A 195 -8.30 15.30 -17.99
C LYS A 195 -8.54 16.79 -17.79
N ARG A 196 -8.95 17.46 -18.87
CA ARG A 196 -9.31 18.89 -18.83
C ARG A 196 -10.55 19.12 -17.96
N ALA A 197 -10.49 20.11 -17.09
CA ALA A 197 -11.65 20.54 -16.32
C ALA A 197 -12.78 21.04 -17.27
N PRO A 198 -14.04 20.62 -17.07
CA PRO A 198 -15.15 21.14 -17.85
C PRO A 198 -15.38 22.63 -17.52
N GLN A 199 -15.36 23.48 -18.54
CA GLN A 199 -15.70 24.90 -18.36
C GLN A 199 -17.22 25.02 -18.11
N ILE A 200 -17.60 25.56 -16.95
CA ILE A 200 -19.01 25.84 -16.61
C ILE A 200 -19.30 27.34 -16.70
N MET A 201 -20.37 27.70 -17.41
CA MET A 201 -20.89 29.06 -17.47
C MET A 201 -21.85 29.29 -16.29
N ILE A 202 -21.56 30.26 -15.43
CA ILE A 202 -22.45 30.64 -14.33
C ILE A 202 -23.29 31.84 -14.78
N GLN A 203 -24.60 31.67 -14.88
CA GLN A 203 -25.55 32.76 -15.18
C GLN A 203 -26.38 33.08 -13.93
N ALA A 204 -26.20 34.28 -13.36
CA ALA A 204 -27.03 34.79 -12.28
C ALA A 204 -28.07 35.78 -12.82
N LYS A 205 -29.34 35.63 -12.42
CA LYS A 205 -30.43 36.58 -12.76
C LYS A 205 -30.92 37.26 -11.48
N VAL A 206 -30.78 38.58 -11.41
CA VAL A 206 -31.32 39.41 -10.32
C VAL A 206 -32.60 40.07 -10.81
N ILE A 207 -33.68 39.96 -10.03
CA ILE A 207 -34.97 40.60 -10.32
C ILE A 207 -35.28 41.52 -9.14
N GLU A 208 -35.40 42.81 -9.41
CA GLU A 208 -35.84 43.82 -8.45
C GLU A 208 -37.30 44.20 -8.79
N ILE A 209 -38.19 44.10 -7.79
CA ILE A 209 -39.60 44.47 -7.92
C ILE A 209 -39.83 45.66 -7.00
N THR A 210 -39.99 46.84 -7.59
CA THR A 210 -40.37 48.05 -6.84
C THR A 210 -41.89 48.16 -6.80
N LEU A 211 -42.47 48.21 -5.60
CA LEU A 211 -43.90 48.39 -5.36
C LEU A 211 -44.18 49.86 -5.05
N ASP A 212 -44.24 50.70 -6.08
CA ASP A 212 -44.68 52.10 -5.94
C ASP A 212 -46.18 52.18 -6.22
N GLY A 213 -46.99 52.08 -5.18
CA GLY A 213 -48.45 52.20 -5.28
C GLY A 213 -48.95 53.34 -4.40
N GLU A 214 -49.13 54.54 -4.96
CA GLU A 214 -49.95 55.58 -4.33
C GLU A 214 -51.43 55.31 -4.63
N LYS A 215 -52.23 55.21 -3.56
CA LYS A 215 -53.64 54.86 -3.62
C LYS A 215 -54.50 56.12 -3.71
N ASP A 216 -54.72 56.63 -4.92
CA ASP A 216 -55.65 57.74 -5.14
C ASP A 216 -57.05 57.23 -5.46
N LEU A 217 -57.92 57.24 -4.44
CA LEU A 217 -59.36 57.06 -4.61
C LEU A 217 -60.01 58.44 -4.76
N GLY A 218 -60.45 58.79 -5.97
CA GLY A 218 -61.15 60.04 -6.26
C GLY A 218 -62.63 59.80 -6.57
N VAL A 219 -63.52 60.63 -6.02
CA VAL A 219 -64.93 60.69 -6.44
C VAL A 219 -65.16 62.02 -7.16
N LYS A 220 -65.53 61.96 -8.45
CA LYS A 220 -65.93 63.15 -9.21
C LYS A 220 -67.44 63.29 -9.20
N TRP A 221 -67.91 64.41 -8.65
CA TRP A 221 -69.32 64.75 -8.60
C TRP A 221 -69.60 65.78 -9.69
N PHE A 222 -70.49 65.45 -10.64
CA PHE A 222 -70.96 66.41 -11.64
C PHE A 222 -72.33 66.95 -11.22
N SER A 223 -72.44 68.28 -11.18
CA SER A 223 -73.67 69.01 -10.89
C SER A 223 -74.00 69.87 -12.11
N GLY A 224 -75.01 69.44 -12.87
CA GLY A 224 -75.63 70.19 -13.96
C GLY A 224 -77.14 69.96 -13.90
N SER A 225 -77.93 71.01 -14.12
CA SER A 225 -79.38 71.00 -13.93
C SER A 225 -80.08 69.96 -14.81
N GLY A 226 -80.47 68.84 -14.19
CA GLY A 226 -81.23 67.74 -14.79
C GLY A 226 -80.51 66.40 -14.61
N ASP A 227 -80.84 65.70 -13.52
CA ASP A 227 -80.33 64.39 -13.07
C ASP A 227 -78.87 64.30 -12.60
N SER A 228 -78.71 64.12 -11.27
CA SER A 228 -77.44 63.80 -10.63
C SER A 228 -77.11 62.31 -10.78
N LYS A 229 -76.05 61.97 -11.54
CA LYS A 229 -75.42 60.64 -11.54
C LYS A 229 -74.05 60.70 -10.89
N ILE A 230 -73.72 59.67 -10.12
CA ILE A 230 -72.40 59.46 -9.52
C ILE A 230 -71.76 58.31 -10.28
N GLU A 231 -70.62 58.58 -10.93
CA GLU A 231 -69.78 57.54 -11.53
C GLU A 231 -68.54 57.35 -10.66
N VAL A 232 -68.28 56.10 -10.27
CA VAL A 232 -67.08 55.69 -9.55
C VAL A 232 -66.20 54.96 -10.54
N GLU A 233 -65.04 55.52 -10.85
CA GLU A 233 -64.07 54.94 -11.79
C GLU A 233 -63.02 54.13 -11.01
N ILE A 234 -62.81 52.86 -11.38
CA ILE A 234 -61.74 52.02 -10.85
C ILE A 234 -60.68 51.87 -11.95
N VAL A 235 -59.50 52.45 -11.72
CA VAL A 235 -58.38 52.38 -12.67
C VAL A 235 -57.65 51.04 -12.51
N ASN A 236 -57.42 50.34 -13.63
CA ASN A 236 -56.69 49.06 -13.65
C ASN A 236 -55.17 49.26 -13.50
N PHE A 237 -54.55 48.40 -12.68
CA PHE A 237 -53.12 48.39 -12.38
C PHE A 237 -52.27 47.89 -13.56
N ARG A 238 -51.08 48.46 -13.76
CA ARG A 238 -50.02 47.88 -14.60
C ARG A 238 -48.76 47.67 -13.77
N LEU A 239 -48.30 46.43 -13.68
CA LEU A 239 -46.99 46.08 -13.13
C LEU A 239 -45.93 46.33 -14.22
N SER A 240 -44.96 47.19 -13.95
CA SER A 240 -43.79 47.40 -14.81
C SER A 240 -42.54 46.91 -14.10
N GLY A 241 -41.91 45.85 -14.62
CA GLY A 241 -40.58 45.39 -14.17
C GLY A 241 -39.49 45.90 -15.11
N LEU A 242 -38.33 46.29 -14.56
CA LEU A 242 -37.17 46.72 -15.33
C LEU A 242 -36.17 45.57 -15.47
N PHE A 243 -35.73 45.29 -16.70
CA PHE A 243 -34.73 44.26 -17.01
C PHE A 243 -33.34 44.89 -17.13
N ILE A 244 -32.41 44.52 -16.24
CA ILE A 244 -31.01 44.93 -16.34
C ILE A 244 -30.16 43.66 -16.54
N PRO A 245 -29.67 43.36 -17.75
CA PRO A 245 -28.74 42.26 -17.95
C PRO A 245 -27.36 42.67 -17.43
N LYS A 246 -26.87 41.99 -16.39
CA LYS A 246 -25.48 42.12 -15.93
C LYS A 246 -24.70 40.89 -16.35
N ARG A 247 -23.67 41.10 -17.17
CA ARG A 247 -22.69 40.08 -17.53
C ARG A 247 -21.62 40.06 -16.44
N LEU A 248 -21.44 38.92 -15.80
CA LEU A 248 -20.31 38.67 -14.91
C LEU A 248 -19.22 38.03 -15.77
N GLU A 249 -18.07 38.69 -15.85
CA GLU A 249 -16.82 38.11 -16.40
C GLU A 249 -16.06 37.39 -15.28
#